data_AF-A0A2W6NVE2-F1
#
_entry.id   AF-A0A2W6NVE2-F1
#
_cell.length_a   1.000
_cell.length_b   1.000
_cell.length_c   1.000
_cell.angle_alpha   90.00
_cell.angle_beta   90.00
_cell.angle_gamma   90.00
#
_symmetry.space_group_name_H-M   'P 1'
#
loop_
_entity.id
_entity.type
_entity.pdbx_description
1 polymer ?
#
loop_
_entity_poly.entity_id
_entity_poly.type
_entity_poly.pdbx_seq_one_letter_code
_entity_poly.pdbx_strand_id
1 'polypeptide(L)' 'MTTLTQCQQQVLDMLISYQKERGFPPTNQEVATMLGYRSVNAAVEHLRALEKKGVITIKRGVARGIT' A
#
# COMPACT_ATOMS: atom_id res chain seq x y z
N MET A 1 1.65 11.38 16.90
CA MET A 1 2.58 10.85 15.89
C MET A 1 2.21 9.40 15.63
N THR A 2 1.78 9.06 14.43
CA THR A 2 1.33 7.70 14.10
C THR A 2 2.54 6.80 13.93
N THR A 3 2.91 6.06 14.97
CA THR A 3 4.04 5.13 14.92
C THR A 3 3.71 3.98 13.98
N LEU A 4 4.35 3.92 12.81
CA LEU A 4 4.28 2.77 11.90
C LEU A 4 5.20 1.66 12.41
N THR A 5 4.76 0.40 12.27
CA THR A 5 5.70 -0.72 12.46
C THR A 5 6.69 -0.74 11.30
N GLN A 6 7.84 -1.39 11.47
CA GLN A 6 8.85 -1.49 10.41
C GLN A 6 8.26 -2.03 9.10
N CYS A 7 7.43 -3.06 9.18
CA CYS A 7 6.73 -3.60 8.01
C CYS A 7 5.78 -2.58 7.37
N GLN A 8 5.02 -1.83 8.16
CA GLN A 8 4.13 -0.79 7.65
C GLN A 8 4.90 0.35 6.97
N GLN A 9 6.03 0.77 7.55
CA GLN A 9 6.90 1.77 6.94
C GLN A 9 7.45 1.27 5.60
N GLN A 10 7.91 0.02 5.53
CA GLN A 10 8.37 -0.58 4.27
C GLN A 10 7.30 -0.58 3.18
N VAL A 11 6.04 -0.91 3.53
CA VAL A 11 4.93 -0.85 2.57
C VAL A 11 4.71 0.59 2.10
N LEU A 12 4.70 1.56 3.03
CA LEU A 12 4.51 2.97 2.69
C LEU A 12 5.64 3.50 1.77
N ASP A 13 6.89 3.21 2.10
CA ASP A 13 8.06 3.64 1.32
C ASP A 13 8.04 3.04 -0.08
N MET A 14 7.61 1.77 -0.20
CA MET A 14 7.42 1.12 -1.49
C MET A 14 6.31 1.79 -2.31
N LEU A 15 5.17 2.13 -1.71
CA LEU A 15 4.08 2.85 -2.40
C LEU A 15 4.56 4.20 -2.94
N ILE A 16 5.28 4.97 -2.12
CA ILE A 16 5.84 6.27 -2.48
C ILE A 16 6.85 6.12 -3.63
N SER A 17 7.77 5.17 -3.51
CA SER A 17 8.79 4.92 -4.54
C SER A 17 8.16 4.50 -5.86
N TYR A 18 7.18 3.60 -5.81
CA TYR A 18 6.44 3.15 -7.00
C TYR A 18 5.74 4.32 -7.70
N GLN A 19 5.05 5.17 -6.94
CA GLN A 19 4.37 6.33 -7.51
C GLN A 19 5.35 7.34 -8.10
N LYS A 20 6.51 7.54 -7.46
CA LYS A 20 7.57 8.41 -7.96
C LYS A 20 8.19 7.90 -9.27
N GLU A 21 8.35 6.58 -9.41
CA GLU A 21 8.96 5.96 -10.60
C GLU A 21 7.97 5.82 -11.77
N ARG A 22 6.71 5.49 -11.50
CA ARG A 22 5.70 5.19 -12.53
C ARG A 22 4.76 6.35 -12.83
N GLY A 23 4.65 7.32 -11.93
CA GLY A 23 3.70 8.43 -12.01
C GLY A 23 2.27 8.08 -11.61
N PHE A 24 2.01 6.84 -11.20
CA PHE A 24 0.71 6.37 -10.72
C PHE A 24 0.88 5.38 -9.57
N PRO A 25 -0.11 5.27 -8.66
CA PRO A 25 -0.03 4.33 -7.56
C PRO A 25 -0.23 2.88 -8.01
N PRO A 26 0.28 1.90 -7.24
CA PRO A 26 0.12 0.49 -7.56
C PRO A 26 -1.31 0.01 -7.25
N THR A 27 -1.63 -1.18 -7.75
CA THR A 27 -2.82 -1.97 -7.42
C THR A 27 -2.55 -2.91 -6.25
N ASN A 28 -3.60 -3.43 -5.61
CA ASN A 28 -3.47 -4.41 -4.52
C ASN A 28 -2.67 -5.66 -4.95
N GLN A 29 -2.82 -6.07 -6.21
CA GLN A 29 -2.12 -7.22 -6.76
C GLN A 29 -0.63 -6.92 -6.97
N GLU A 30 -0.29 -5.75 -7.53
CA GLU A 30 1.10 -5.30 -7.66
C GLU A 30 1.78 -5.19 -6.28
N VAL A 31 1.08 -4.65 -5.28
CA VAL A 31 1.57 -4.57 -3.88
C VAL A 31 1.87 -5.97 -3.34
N ALA A 32 0.98 -6.93 -3.54
CA ALA A 32 1.20 -8.30 -3.10
C ALA A 32 2.42 -8.94 -3.78
N THR A 33 2.58 -8.75 -5.10
CA THR A 33 3.73 -9.26 -5.85
C THR A 33 5.04 -8.61 -5.40
N MET A 34 5.06 -7.29 -5.19
CA MET A 34 6.27 -6.57 -4.77
C MET A 34 6.71 -6.94 -3.35
N LEU A 35 5.77 -7.18 -2.44
CA LEU A 35 6.06 -7.56 -1.06
C LEU A 35 6.27 -9.07 -0.88
N GLY A 36 6.12 -9.86 -1.96
CA GLY A 36 6.26 -11.32 -1.91
C GLY A 36 5.15 -12.01 -1.10
N TYR A 37 3.98 -11.37 -0.95
CA TYR A 37 2.85 -12.00 -0.27
C TYR A 37 2.24 -13.10 -1.13
N ARG A 38 1.97 -14.24 -0.49
CA ARG A 38 1.29 -15.38 -1.14
C ARG A 38 -0.18 -15.09 -1.50
N SER A 39 -0.77 -14.05 -0.93
CA SER A 39 -2.17 -13.68 -1.15
C SER A 39 -2.34 -12.17 -1.24
N VAL A 40 -3.17 -11.73 -2.19
CA VAL A 40 -3.59 -10.32 -2.33
C VAL A 40 -4.31 -9.84 -1.07
N ASN A 41 -5.02 -10.71 -0.35
CA ASN A 41 -5.70 -10.32 0.87
C ASN A 41 -4.73 -9.88 1.97
N ALA A 42 -3.55 -10.51 2.06
CA ALA A 42 -2.53 -10.10 3.03
C ALA A 42 -2.05 -8.68 2.73
N ALA A 43 -1.78 -8.34 1.46
CA ALA A 43 -1.46 -6.98 1.05
C ALA A 43 -2.57 -5.99 1.44
N VAL A 44 -3.83 -6.35 1.17
CA VAL A 44 -4.99 -5.51 1.50
C VAL A 44 -5.11 -5.26 2.99
N GLU A 45 -4.84 -6.24 3.86
CA GLU A 45 -4.86 -6.03 5.31
C GLU A 45 -3.79 -5.04 5.77
N HIS A 46 -2.57 -5.14 5.23
CA HIS A 46 -1.50 -4.18 5.51
C HIS A 46 -1.85 -2.77 5.03
N LEU A 47 -2.42 -2.65 3.82
CA LEU A 47 -2.90 -1.38 3.29
C LEU A 47 -4.02 -0.79 4.15
N ARG A 48 -4.98 -1.59 4.62
CA ARG A 48 -6.02 -1.13 5.55
C ARG A 48 -5.45 -0.66 6.89
N ALA A 49 -4.38 -1.30 7.38
CA ALA A 49 -3.72 -0.86 8.60
C ALA A 49 -3.05 0.51 8.42
N LEU A 50 -2.48 0.79 7.25
CA LEU A 50 -1.95 2.11 6.88
C LEU A 50 -3.08 3.14 6.74
N GLU A 51 -4.18 2.78 6.07
CA GLU A 51 -5.36 3.63 5.93
C GLU A 51 -5.96 4.00 7.29
N LYS A 52 -6.08 3.04 8.22
CA LYS A 52 -6.56 3.29 9.59
C LYS A 52 -5.66 4.28 10.35
N LYS A 53 -4.38 4.36 9.98
CA LYS A 53 -3.43 5.33 10.54
C LYS A 53 -3.43 6.68 9.80
N GLY A 54 -4.23 6.81 8.74
CA GLY A 54 -4.38 8.04 7.97
C GLY A 54 -3.15 8.40 7.14
N VAL A 55 -2.25 7.44 6.87
CA VAL A 55 -1.06 7.69 6.04
C VAL A 55 -1.30 7.41 4.56
N ILE A 56 -2.36 6.66 4.23
CA ILE A 56 -2.86 6.44 2.87
C ILE A 56 -4.40 6.43 2.88
N THR A 57 -5.01 6.50 1.70
CA THR A 57 -6.44 6.37 1.44
C THR A 57 -6.66 5.35 0.34
N ILE A 58 -7.65 4.46 0.50
CA ILE A 58 -7.99 3.44 -0.51
C ILE A 58 -9.38 3.71 -1.08
N LYS A 59 -9.44 4.20 -2.33
CA LYS A 59 -10.71 4.36 -3.04
C LYS A 59 -11.22 3.01 -3.55
N ARG A 60 -12.34 2.54 -2.99
CA ARG A 60 -12.99 1.29 -3.42
C ARG A 60 -13.58 1.43 -4.83
N GLY A 61 -13.47 0.38 -5.63
CA GLY A 61 -13.98 0.37 -7.01
C GLY A 61 -13.14 1.15 -8.02
N VAL A 62 -12.04 1.78 -7.58
CA VAL A 62 -11.12 2.52 -8.45
C VAL A 62 -9.84 1.71 -8.61
N ALA A 63 -9.50 1.36 -9.86
CA ALA A 63 -8.19 0.80 -10.17
C ALA A 63 -7.12 1.83 -9.81
N ARG A 64 -6.05 1.40 -9.12
CA ARG A 64 -4.98 2.30 -8.65
C ARG A 64 -5.52 3.42 -7.73
N GLY A 65 -6.46 3.08 -6.85
CA GLY A 65 -7.08 4.02 -5.91
C GLY A 65 -6.31 4.26 -4.60
N ILE A 66 -5.03 3.87 -4.51
CA ILE A 66 -4.20 4.04 -3.30
C ILE A 66 -3.51 5.40 -3.38
N THR A 67 -3.82 6.33 -2.48
CA THR A 67 -3.27 7.71 -2.48
C THR A 67 -2.85 8.16 -1.10
#